data_AF-A0A7S0VB68-F1
#
_entry.id   AF-A0A7S0VB68-F1
#
_cell.length_a   1.000
_cell.length_b   1.000
_cell.length_c   1.000
_cell.angle_alpha   90.00
_cell.angle_beta   90.00
_cell.angle_gamma   90.00
#
_symmetry.space_group_name_H-M   'P 1'
#
loop_
_entity.id
_entity.type
_entity.pdbx_description
1 polymer ?
#
loop_
_entity_poly.entity_id
_entity_poly.type
_entity_poly.pdbx_seq_one_letter_code
_entity_poly.pdbx_strand_id
1 'polypeptide(L)'
;VYGGRYSVDGRYYVCSTQGKQIIVFDTERCNRLLVPSKVIEARHIRWTITDVDMSPCRKFVCYSTMTSAVSLTNIVGEYELHESMNLGPSQSFGVFCLRF
;
A
#
# COMPACT_ATOMS: atom_id res chain seq x y z
N VAL A 1 -9.56 -7.76 2.56
CA VAL A 1 -8.33 -7.35 1.84
C VAL A 1 -8.71 -7.18 0.39
N TYR A 2 -8.46 -6.01 -0.21
CA TYR A 2 -8.76 -5.79 -1.64
C TYR A 2 -7.53 -5.95 -2.53
N GLY A 3 -6.33 -5.77 -1.98
CA GLY A 3 -5.07 -6.01 -2.67
C GLY A 3 -4.00 -6.55 -1.72
N GLY A 4 -3.09 -7.36 -2.24
CA GLY A 4 -1.98 -7.92 -1.50
C GLY A 4 -0.87 -8.40 -2.43
N ARG A 5 0.37 -8.19 -2.01
CA ARG A 5 1.57 -8.46 -2.81
C ARG A 5 2.73 -8.89 -1.94
N TYR A 6 3.50 -9.85 -2.45
CA TYR A 6 4.82 -10.16 -1.91
C TYR A 6 5.86 -9.25 -2.55
N SER A 7 6.92 -8.94 -1.80
CA SER A 7 8.16 -8.46 -2.40
C SER A 7 8.73 -9.53 -3.34
N VAL A 8 9.56 -9.10 -4.29
CA VAL A 8 10.13 -9.99 -5.33
C VAL A 8 10.91 -11.17 -4.73
N ASP A 9 11.57 -10.95 -3.58
CA ASP A 9 12.32 -11.95 -2.83
C ASP A 9 11.49 -12.70 -1.77
N GLY A 10 10.21 -12.36 -1.63
CA GLY A 10 9.28 -12.97 -0.68
C GLY A 10 9.43 -12.53 0.77
N ARG A 11 10.42 -11.69 1.11
CA ARG A 11 10.71 -11.25 2.49
C ARG A 11 9.61 -10.42 3.14
N TYR A 12 8.91 -9.61 2.34
CA TYR A 12 7.81 -8.78 2.82
C TYR A 12 6.53 -9.19 2.14
N TYR A 13 5.45 -9.19 2.91
CA TYR A 13 4.10 -9.24 2.38
C TYR A 13 3.36 -7.98 2.78
N VAL A 14 2.72 -7.32 1.81
CA VAL A 14 1.89 -6.14 2.06
C VAL A 14 0.47 -6.40 1.64
N CYS A 15 -0.48 -5.90 2.42
CA CYS A 15 -1.89 -5.97 2.07
C CYS A 15 -2.65 -4.72 2.51
N SER A 16 -3.73 -4.44 1.79
CA SER A 16 -4.66 -3.36 2.12
C SER A 16 -5.87 -3.87 2.88
N THR A 17 -6.38 -3.07 3.82
CA THR A 17 -7.61 -3.36 4.55
C THR A 17 -8.74 -2.42 4.15
N GLN A 18 -9.98 -2.83 4.41
CA GLN A 18 -11.13 -1.93 4.34
C GLN A 18 -11.03 -0.79 5.35
N GLY A 19 -10.31 -1.01 6.46
CA GLY A 19 -10.08 -0.05 7.52
C GLY A 19 -9.04 1.02 7.20
N LYS A 20 -8.75 1.28 5.91
CA LYS A 20 -7.81 2.33 5.45
C LYS A 20 -6.34 2.09 5.81
N GLN A 21 -6.00 0.87 6.21
CA GLN A 21 -4.64 0.52 6.61
C GLN A 21 -3.93 -0.27 5.51
N ILE A 22 -2.65 0.00 5.37
CA ILE A 22 -1.70 -0.86 4.67
C ILE A 22 -0.88 -1.56 5.73
N ILE A 23 -0.95 -2.89 5.73
CA ILE A 23 -0.25 -3.72 6.70
C ILE A 23 0.95 -4.35 6.01
N VAL A 24 2.11 -4.18 6.63
CA VAL A 24 3.37 -4.80 6.21
C VAL A 24 3.69 -5.93 7.17
N PHE A 25 4.01 -7.10 6.62
CA PHE A 25 4.48 -8.26 7.35
C PHE A 25 5.90 -8.58 6.91
N ASP A 26 6.77 -8.86 7.88
CA ASP A 26 8.09 -9.46 7.66
C ASP A 26 7.92 -10.99 7.77
N THR A 27 8.09 -11.70 6.66
CA THR A 27 7.83 -13.14 6.59
C THR A 27 8.88 -13.95 7.35
N GLU A 28 10.09 -13.41 7.54
CA GLU A 28 11.16 -14.09 8.30
C GLU A 28 10.89 -14.04 9.80
N ARG A 29 10.20 -12.99 10.27
CA ARG A 29 9.81 -12.84 11.68
C ARG A 29 8.52 -13.57 12.04
N CYS A 30 7.77 -14.05 11.04
CA CYS A 30 6.54 -14.80 11.23
C CYS A 30 6.84 -16.28 11.52
N ASN A 31 7.09 -16.61 12.79
CA ASN A 31 7.36 -18.00 13.18
C ASN A 31 6.11 -18.91 13.15
N ARG A 32 4.99 -18.43 13.72
CA ARG A 32 3.75 -19.19 13.95
C ARG A 32 2.50 -18.33 13.91
N LEU A 33 2.64 -17.00 14.13
CA LEU A 33 1.59 -16.01 13.99
C LEU A 33 2.08 -14.90 13.05
N LEU A 34 1.21 -14.46 12.14
CA LEU A 34 1.46 -13.30 11.29
C LEU A 34 1.29 -12.03 12.11
N VAL A 35 2.40 -11.45 12.57
CA VAL A 35 2.42 -10.19 13.31
C VAL A 35 2.83 -9.07 12.36
N PRO A 36 2.05 -7.98 12.25
CA PRO A 36 2.44 -6.82 11.48
C PRO A 36 3.80 -6.28 11.91
N SER A 37 4.71 -6.10 10.97
CA SER A 37 5.98 -5.41 11.21
C SER A 37 5.80 -3.90 11.14
N LYS A 38 4.82 -3.42 10.36
CA LYS A 38 4.42 -2.01 10.27
C LYS A 38 2.95 -1.92 9.85
N VAL A 39 2.22 -0.96 10.42
CA VAL A 39 0.87 -0.59 9.98
C VAL A 39 0.93 0.87 9.56
N ILE A 40 0.47 1.17 8.35
CA ILE A 40 0.49 2.51 7.77
C ILE A 40 -0.94 2.96 7.53
N GLU A 41 -1.28 4.15 8.00
CA GLU A 41 -2.59 4.75 7.77
C GLU A 41 -2.60 5.47 6.40
N ALA A 42 -3.39 4.98 5.46
CA ALA A 42 -3.44 5.58 4.13
C ALA A 42 -4.22 6.92 4.14
N ARG A 43 -3.70 7.88 3.36
CA ARG A 43 -4.23 9.24 3.27
C ARG A 43 -5.12 9.45 2.05
N HIS A 44 -6.01 10.44 2.15
CA HIS A 44 -6.92 10.89 1.08
C HIS A 44 -7.82 9.80 0.50
N ILE A 45 -8.35 8.92 1.37
CA ILE A 45 -9.16 7.77 0.95
C ILE A 45 -10.61 8.16 0.68
N ARG A 46 -11.09 7.82 -0.52
CA ARG A 46 -12.52 7.69 -0.81
C ARG A 46 -12.96 6.24 -0.60
N TRP A 47 -13.76 6.03 0.44
CA TRP A 47 -14.32 4.73 0.86
C TRP A 47 -13.29 3.68 1.31
N THR A 48 -12.47 3.16 0.39
CA THR A 48 -11.51 2.08 0.66
C THR A 48 -10.25 2.23 -0.19
N ILE A 49 -9.17 1.57 0.24
CA ILE A 49 -8.04 1.25 -0.64
C ILE A 49 -8.54 0.22 -1.65
N THR A 50 -8.28 0.48 -2.94
CA THR A 50 -8.73 -0.36 -4.05
C THR A 50 -7.64 -1.33 -4.51
N ASP A 51 -6.37 -0.91 -4.50
CA ASP A 51 -5.22 -1.78 -4.78
C ASP A 51 -3.96 -1.27 -4.08
N VAL A 52 -2.96 -2.16 -3.94
CA VAL A 52 -1.63 -1.86 -3.39
C VAL A 52 -0.57 -2.68 -4.12
N ASP A 53 0.57 -2.05 -4.40
CA ASP A 53 1.73 -2.74 -4.95
C ASP A 53 3.02 -2.30 -4.24
N MET A 54 4.06 -3.12 -4.32
CA MET A 54 5.35 -2.87 -3.66
C MET A 54 6.44 -2.53 -4.67
N SER A 55 7.22 -1.49 -4.35
CA SER A 55 8.39 -1.11 -5.14
C SER A 55 9.43 -2.25 -5.17
N PRO A 56 10.13 -2.47 -6.32
CA PRO A 56 11.18 -3.49 -6.42
C PRO A 56 12.32 -3.33 -5.40
N CYS A 57 12.54 -2.10 -4.92
CA CYS A 57 13.58 -1.80 -3.93
C CYS A 57 13.17 -2.11 -2.48
N ARG A 58 11.92 -2.56 -2.22
CA ARG A 58 11.38 -2.90 -0.88
C ARG A 58 11.37 -1.73 0.11
N LYS A 59 11.32 -0.49 -0.40
CA LYS A 59 11.29 0.71 0.46
C LYS A 59 9.95 1.41 0.46
N PHE A 60 9.21 1.25 -0.62
CA PHE A 60 7.94 1.93 -0.85
C PHE A 60 6.85 0.98 -1.28
N VAL A 61 5.62 1.41 -1.02
CA VAL A 61 4.39 0.84 -1.57
C VAL A 61 3.59 1.96 -2.21
N CYS A 62 2.97 1.67 -3.35
CA CYS A 62 1.95 2.54 -3.93
C CYS A 62 0.57 1.97 -3.63
N TYR A 63 -0.40 2.83 -3.40
CA TYR A 63 -1.78 2.45 -3.18
C TYR A 63 -2.73 3.38 -3.91
N SER A 64 -3.88 2.84 -4.31
CA SER A 64 -4.96 3.58 -4.95
C SER A 64 -6.21 3.54 -4.10
N THR A 65 -7.09 4.51 -4.35
CA THR A 65 -8.41 4.58 -3.73
C THR A 65 -9.45 4.83 -4.83
N MET A 66 -10.72 5.02 -4.48
CA MET A 66 -11.76 5.40 -5.46
C MET A 66 -11.63 6.88 -5.91
N THR A 67 -10.41 7.33 -6.20
CA THR A 67 -10.03 8.66 -6.66
C THR A 67 -9.10 8.55 -7.87
N SER A 68 -8.87 9.66 -8.57
CA SER A 68 -7.98 9.75 -9.74
C SER A 68 -6.52 9.90 -9.36
N ALA A 69 -6.17 9.70 -8.08
CA ALA A 69 -4.82 9.85 -7.56
C ALA A 69 -4.25 8.50 -7.11
N VAL A 70 -2.94 8.37 -7.27
CA VAL A 70 -2.15 7.27 -6.73
C VAL A 70 -1.22 7.83 -5.69
N SER A 71 -1.12 7.14 -4.55
CA SER A 71 -0.29 7.58 -3.44
C SER A 71 0.86 6.62 -3.20
N LEU A 72 1.98 7.14 -2.73
CA LEU A 72 3.20 6.42 -2.40
C LEU A 72 3.51 6.62 -0.92
N THR A 73 3.90 5.55 -0.23
CA THR A 73 4.35 5.62 1.16
C THR A 73 5.52 4.66 1.43
N ASN A 74 6.32 4.93 2.46
CA ASN A 74 7.48 4.15 2.84
C ASN A 74 7.14 3.02 3.84
N ILE A 75 7.63 1.82 3.55
CA ILE A 75 7.49 0.65 4.45
C ILE A 75 8.67 0.49 5.41
N VAL A 76 9.75 1.24 5.21
CA VAL A 76 10.94 1.26 6.06
C VAL A 76 11.10 2.60 6.76
N GLY A 77 11.62 2.58 7.99
CA GLY A 77 11.82 3.77 8.83
C GLY A 77 10.63 4.12 9.71
N GLU A 78 10.91 4.94 10.73
CA GLU A 78 10.00 5.30 11.83
C GLU A 78 8.89 6.28 11.42
N TYR A 79 9.15 7.15 10.43
CA TYR A 79 8.17 8.13 9.96
C TYR A 79 7.36 7.62 8.76
N GLU A 80 6.18 8.19 8.56
CA GLU A 80 5.32 7.93 7.41
C GLU A 80 5.44 9.07 6.39
N LEU A 81 6.02 8.77 5.24
CA LEU A 81 6.03 9.59 4.05
C LEU A 81 4.77 9.30 3.24
N HIS A 82 4.11 10.35 2.75
CA HIS A 82 2.98 10.22 1.83
C HIS A 82 3.13 11.23 0.70
N GLU A 83 3.34 10.70 -0.49
CA GLU A 83 3.33 11.47 -1.73
C GLU A 83 2.11 11.05 -2.56
N SER A 84 1.52 11.97 -3.32
CA SER A 84 0.35 11.67 -4.13
C SER A 84 0.47 12.31 -5.51
N MET A 85 0.15 11.53 -6.54
CA MET A 85 0.17 11.95 -7.93
C MET A 85 -1.24 11.84 -8.50
N ASN A 86 -1.78 12.97 -8.96
CA ASN A 86 -3.05 12.99 -9.67
C ASN A 86 -2.84 12.57 -11.14
N LEU A 87 -3.62 11.59 -11.60
CA LEU A 87 -3.48 10.99 -12.92
C LEU A 87 -4.31 11.66 -14.02
N GLY A 88 -5.23 12.57 -13.69
CA GLY A 88 -6.16 13.09 -14.68
C GLY A 88 -6.69 14.50 -14.39
N PRO A 89 -7.37 15.08 -15.39
CA PRO A 89 -8.00 16.39 -15.29
C PRO A 89 -9.30 16.33 -14.45
N SER A 90 -10.13 17.37 -14.52
CA SER A 90 -11.29 17.64 -13.65
C SER A 90 -12.36 16.55 -13.51
N GLN A 91 -12.41 15.52 -14.38
CA GLN A 91 -13.31 14.38 -14.21
C GLN A 91 -12.71 13.29 -13.29
N SER A 92 -13.42 12.99 -12.20
CA SER A 92 -12.99 11.98 -11.23
C SER A 92 -13.29 10.56 -11.76
N PHE A 93 -12.25 9.74 -11.88
CA PHE A 93 -12.34 8.29 -12.03
C PHE A 93 -11.67 7.58 -10.84
N GLY A 94 -11.84 6.26 -10.72
CA GLY A 94 -11.15 5.44 -9.71
C GLY A 94 -10.08 4.56 -10.34
N VAL A 95 -8.98 4.36 -9.62
CA VAL A 95 -7.93 3.40 -10.00
C VAL A 95 -8.14 2.10 -9.24
N PHE A 96 -8.10 0.96 -9.93
CA PHE A 96 -8.41 -0.35 -9.35
C PHE A 96 -7.30 -1.39 -9.57
N CYS A 97 -6.21 -1.00 -10.24
CA CYS A 97 -5.05 -1.86 -10.46
C CYS A 97 -3.80 -0.98 -10.51
N LEU A 98 -2.79 -1.35 -9.75
CA LEU A 98 -1.48 -0.72 -9.73
C LEU A 98 -0.39 -1.74 -10.03
N ARG A 99 0.66 -1.27 -10.70
CA ARG A 99 1.90 -2.01 -10.86
C ARG A 99 3.09 -1.07 -10.97
N PHE A 100 4.16 -1.36 -10.24
CA PHE A 100 5.47 -0.74 -10.44
C PHE A 100 6.14 -1.20 -11.73
#